data_AF-A0A925DW88-F1
#
_entry.id   AF-A0A925DW88-F1
#
_cell.length_a   1.000
_cell.length_b   1.000
_cell.length_c   1.000
_cell.angle_alpha   90.00
_cell.angle_beta   90.00
_cell.angle_gamma   90.00
#
_symmetry.space_group_name_H-M   'P 1'
#
loop_
_entity.id
_entity.type
_entity.pdbx_description
1 polymer ?
#
loop_
_entity_poly.entity_id
_entity_poly.type
_entity_poly.pdbx_seq_one_letter_code
_entity_poly.pdbx_strand_id
1 'polypeptide(L)'
;YEIAAGNYAYAEELLKTIENHSTETGMFPEQIWDAEDIPEKNLIYGKPTGAAMPLVWAHSEYIKLCRSLKEKEIFDMPQQTKKRYLIDKTGSEIFIWSFSNHYTHIPKGKILRVQCLTAATVKWSTDEWATSNELETSDTKIGVHYADLSCKELDHEQKISFTFFWHDSGTEENKKYELTIEKSKIIQKQKRKKAAKPIDKDATKIFLPS
;
A
#
# COMPACT_ATOMS: atom_id res chain seq x y z
N TYR A 1 4.78 11.48 -12.30
CA TYR A 1 5.73 11.49 -11.18
C TYR A 1 6.49 12.82 -11.05
N GLU A 2 6.77 13.51 -12.15
CA GLU A 2 7.56 14.75 -12.15
C GLU A 2 7.06 15.86 -11.22
N ILE A 3 5.75 16.09 -11.15
CA ILE A 3 5.17 17.09 -10.22
C ILE A 3 5.48 16.74 -8.76
N ALA A 4 5.32 15.48 -8.35
CA ALA A 4 5.69 15.03 -7.00
C ALA A 4 7.20 15.17 -6.73
N ALA A 5 8.03 14.98 -7.76
CA ALA A 5 9.49 15.14 -7.65
C ALA A 5 9.93 16.61 -7.66
N GLY A 6 9.04 17.56 -7.97
CA GLY A 6 9.36 18.98 -8.14
C GLY A 6 9.98 19.32 -9.50
N ASN A 7 9.97 18.40 -10.45
CA ASN A 7 10.54 18.55 -11.80
C ASN A 7 9.54 19.23 -12.75
N TYR A 8 9.10 20.45 -12.42
CA TYR A 8 8.05 21.13 -13.17
C TYR A 8 8.40 21.40 -14.63
N ALA A 9 9.67 21.69 -14.93
CA ALA A 9 10.11 21.92 -16.31
C ALA A 9 9.87 20.69 -17.21
N TYR A 10 10.24 19.50 -16.72
CA TYR A 10 10.02 18.28 -17.49
C TYR A 10 8.53 17.88 -17.53
N ALA A 11 7.77 18.17 -16.47
CA ALA A 11 6.32 18.00 -16.48
C ALA A 11 5.62 18.89 -17.53
N GLU A 12 6.11 20.11 -17.78
CA GLU A 12 5.62 21.00 -18.84
C GLU A 12 5.97 20.46 -20.25
N GLU A 13 7.14 19.82 -20.43
CA GLU A 13 7.47 19.14 -21.68
C GLU A 13 6.53 17.95 -21.96
N LEU A 14 6.20 17.18 -20.93
CA LEU A 14 5.23 16.09 -21.03
C LEU A 14 3.81 16.59 -21.31
N LEU A 15 3.41 17.73 -20.74
CA LEU A 15 2.13 18.38 -21.07
C LEU A 15 2.05 18.70 -22.57
N LYS A 16 3.08 19.35 -23.12
CA LYS A 16 3.16 19.63 -24.57
C LYS A 16 3.14 18.36 -25.41
N THR A 17 3.76 17.30 -24.91
CA THR A 17 3.73 16.00 -25.58
C THR A 17 2.30 15.48 -25.68
N ILE A 18 1.51 15.53 -24.60
CA ILE A 18 0.09 15.15 -24.64
C ILE A 18 -0.66 16.01 -25.65
N GLU A 19 -0.48 17.33 -25.62
CA GLU A 19 -1.16 18.27 -26.53
C GLU A 19 -0.87 17.97 -28.01
N ASN A 20 0.38 17.61 -28.34
CA ASN A 20 0.79 17.24 -29.70
C ASN A 20 0.16 15.93 -30.20
N HIS A 21 -0.40 15.12 -29.31
CA HIS A 21 -1.09 13.86 -29.64
C HIS A 21 -2.62 14.00 -29.66
N SER A 22 -3.13 15.22 -29.49
CA SER A 22 -4.54 15.51 -29.76
C SER A 22 -4.85 15.39 -31.26
N THR A 23 -6.11 15.12 -31.59
CA THR A 23 -6.57 15.23 -32.97
C THR A 23 -6.67 16.69 -33.40
N GLU A 24 -6.93 16.93 -34.69
CA GLU A 24 -7.19 18.27 -35.23
C GLU A 24 -8.35 19.00 -34.54
N THR A 25 -9.30 18.25 -33.94
CA THR A 25 -10.42 18.80 -33.17
C THR A 25 -10.12 18.93 -31.69
N GLY A 26 -8.87 18.71 -31.25
CA GLY A 26 -8.44 18.78 -29.86
C GLY A 26 -8.89 17.61 -28.99
N MET A 27 -9.27 16.47 -29.60
CA MET A 27 -9.75 15.31 -28.85
C MET A 27 -8.59 14.38 -28.51
N PHE A 28 -8.53 13.93 -27.25
CA PHE A 28 -7.59 12.88 -26.84
C PHE A 28 -8.21 11.48 -27.01
N PRO A 29 -7.52 10.56 -27.71
CA PRO A 29 -7.90 9.16 -27.76
C PRO A 29 -7.54 8.45 -26.44
N GLU A 30 -8.09 7.26 -26.24
CA GLU A 30 -7.62 6.35 -25.18
C GLU A 30 -6.15 5.93 -25.40
N GLN A 31 -5.76 5.69 -26.65
CA GLN A 31 -4.41 5.25 -27.01
C GLN A 31 -3.94 5.93 -28.30
N ILE A 32 -2.63 6.17 -28.36
CA ILE A 32 -1.89 6.51 -29.57
C ILE A 32 -1.02 5.33 -29.98
N TRP A 33 -0.70 5.26 -31.27
CA TRP A 33 0.29 4.31 -31.77
C TRP A 33 1.70 4.82 -31.46
N ASP A 34 2.51 4.04 -30.78
CA ASP A 34 3.86 4.41 -30.32
C ASP A 34 4.99 3.61 -30.99
N ALA A 35 4.65 2.85 -32.04
CA ALA A 35 5.59 2.04 -32.81
C ALA A 35 5.70 2.51 -34.27
N GLU A 36 6.53 1.82 -35.06
CA GLU A 36 6.66 2.06 -36.51
C GLU A 36 5.30 1.95 -37.22
N ASP A 37 5.12 2.76 -38.26
CA ASP A 37 3.86 2.83 -39.00
C ASP A 37 3.48 1.46 -39.59
N ILE A 38 2.19 1.11 -39.46
CA ILE A 38 1.55 0.00 -40.15
C ILE A 38 0.37 0.57 -40.95
N PRO A 39 0.62 1.14 -42.14
CA PRO A 39 -0.39 1.84 -42.93
C PRO A 39 -1.60 0.98 -43.26
N GLU A 40 -1.41 -0.33 -43.48
CA GLU A 40 -2.49 -1.27 -43.83
C GLU A 40 -3.52 -1.43 -42.70
N LYS A 41 -3.15 -1.07 -41.47
CA LYS A 41 -4.01 -1.09 -40.29
C LYS A 41 -4.43 0.30 -39.82
N ASN A 42 -4.08 1.35 -40.58
CA ASN A 42 -4.23 2.76 -40.16
C ASN A 42 -3.55 3.08 -38.82
N LEU A 43 -2.45 2.39 -38.50
CA LEU A 43 -1.67 2.64 -37.30
C LEU A 43 -0.46 3.48 -37.69
N ILE A 44 -0.48 4.75 -37.31
CA ILE A 44 0.56 5.73 -37.67
C ILE A 44 1.11 6.31 -36.37
N TYR A 45 2.43 6.40 -36.24
CA TYR A 45 3.11 6.87 -35.04
C TYR A 45 2.55 8.23 -34.58
N GLY A 46 2.19 8.30 -33.31
CA GLY A 46 1.58 9.46 -32.67
C GLY A 46 0.11 9.71 -33.04
N LYS A 47 -0.56 8.81 -33.78
CA LYS A 47 -1.99 8.92 -34.13
C LYS A 47 -2.86 7.97 -33.32
N PRO A 48 -4.17 8.23 -33.19
CA PRO A 48 -5.10 7.32 -32.52
C PRO A 48 -5.05 5.90 -33.10
N THR A 49 -5.15 4.89 -32.24
CA THR A 49 -5.14 3.47 -32.64
C THR A 49 -6.49 2.94 -33.14
N GLY A 50 -7.53 3.78 -33.14
CA GLY A 50 -8.94 3.38 -33.35
C GLY A 50 -9.68 2.99 -32.06
N ALA A 51 -9.01 3.09 -30.90
CA ALA A 51 -9.64 2.96 -29.58
C ALA A 51 -10.61 4.13 -29.27
N ALA A 52 -11.23 4.11 -28.09
CA ALA A 52 -12.27 5.08 -27.72
C ALA A 52 -11.80 6.54 -27.85
N MET A 53 -12.58 7.37 -28.54
CA MET A 53 -12.30 8.80 -28.72
C MET A 53 -13.60 9.62 -28.95
N PRO A 54 -13.83 10.70 -28.19
CA PRO A 54 -13.01 11.18 -27.07
C PRO A 54 -13.17 10.30 -25.83
N LEU A 55 -12.06 9.96 -25.16
CA LEU A 55 -12.12 9.36 -23.84
C LEU A 55 -12.16 10.46 -22.78
N VAL A 56 -13.30 10.61 -22.07
CA VAL A 56 -13.49 11.64 -21.04
C VAL A 56 -12.43 11.54 -19.94
N TRP A 57 -11.93 10.34 -19.65
CA TRP A 57 -10.84 10.15 -18.69
C TRP A 57 -9.54 10.82 -19.16
N ALA A 58 -9.11 10.61 -20.41
CA ALA A 58 -7.90 11.26 -20.95
C ALA A 58 -7.97 12.79 -20.84
N HIS A 59 -9.14 13.37 -21.14
CA HIS A 59 -9.37 14.82 -21.00
C HIS A 59 -9.34 15.27 -19.52
N SER A 60 -9.89 14.46 -18.62
CA SER A 60 -9.86 14.74 -17.18
C SER A 60 -8.42 14.74 -16.65
N GLU A 61 -7.59 13.77 -17.04
CA GLU A 61 -6.17 13.72 -16.65
C GLU A 61 -5.37 14.89 -17.22
N TYR A 62 -5.66 15.32 -18.46
CA TYR A 62 -5.08 16.55 -19.03
C TYR A 62 -5.41 17.78 -18.18
N ILE A 63 -6.69 17.99 -17.83
CA ILE A 63 -7.11 19.13 -17.00
C ILE A 63 -6.45 19.08 -15.62
N LYS A 64 -6.39 17.90 -14.99
CA LYS A 64 -5.70 17.72 -13.71
C LYS A 64 -4.22 18.05 -13.82
N LEU A 65 -3.54 17.66 -14.90
CA LEU A 65 -2.14 17.98 -15.16
C LEU A 65 -1.94 19.49 -15.30
N CYS A 66 -2.75 20.18 -16.12
CA CYS A 66 -2.69 21.64 -16.27
C CYS A 66 -2.85 22.35 -14.93
N ARG A 67 -3.86 21.95 -14.14
CA ARG A 67 -4.09 22.52 -12.81
C ARG A 67 -2.93 22.27 -11.88
N SER A 68 -2.41 21.04 -11.88
CA SER A 68 -1.30 20.64 -11.00
C SER A 68 -0.01 21.41 -11.32
N LEU A 69 0.27 21.66 -12.60
CA LEU A 69 1.38 22.51 -13.05
C LEU A 69 1.21 23.96 -12.62
N LYS A 70 0.01 24.52 -12.81
CA LYS A 70 -0.31 25.89 -12.41
C LYS A 70 -0.14 26.12 -10.90
N GLU A 71 -0.61 25.18 -10.10
CA GLU A 71 -0.57 25.26 -8.63
C GLU A 71 0.76 24.75 -8.04
N LYS A 72 1.61 24.10 -8.85
CA LYS A 72 2.83 23.40 -8.41
C LYS A 72 2.55 22.43 -7.25
N GLU A 73 1.42 21.74 -7.34
CA GLU A 73 0.98 20.69 -6.41
C GLU A 73 0.17 19.65 -7.19
N ILE A 74 0.17 18.40 -6.75
CA ILE A 74 -0.73 17.38 -7.33
C ILE A 74 -2.16 17.71 -6.92
N PHE A 75 -2.97 18.12 -7.90
CA PHE A 75 -4.33 18.61 -7.67
C PHE A 75 -5.23 17.57 -6.98
N ASP A 76 -5.21 16.32 -7.44
CA ASP A 76 -6.09 15.26 -6.95
C ASP A 76 -5.50 14.43 -5.81
N MET A 77 -4.45 14.93 -5.15
CA MET A 77 -3.85 14.26 -4.00
C MET A 77 -4.81 14.25 -2.80
N PRO A 78 -5.19 13.07 -2.28
CA PRO A 78 -6.07 12.98 -1.12
C PRO A 78 -5.38 13.54 0.14
N GLN A 79 -5.87 14.68 0.63
CA GLN A 79 -5.22 15.42 1.72
C GLN A 79 -5.19 14.62 3.03
N GLN A 80 -6.22 13.83 3.30
CA GLN A 80 -6.32 12.97 4.48
C GLN A 80 -5.23 11.88 4.46
N THR A 81 -5.02 11.24 3.31
CA THR A 81 -3.98 10.22 3.12
C THR A 81 -2.59 10.83 3.22
N LYS A 82 -2.35 11.98 2.57
CA LYS A 82 -1.10 12.76 2.67
C LYS A 82 -0.79 13.08 4.13
N LYS A 83 -1.76 13.63 4.86
CA LYS A 83 -1.61 13.98 6.27
C LYS A 83 -1.27 12.75 7.11
N ARG A 84 -2.05 11.68 7.03
CA ARG A 84 -1.86 10.47 7.84
C ARG A 84 -0.49 9.82 7.60
N TYR A 85 -0.13 9.59 6.34
CA TYR A 85 1.02 8.73 6.02
C TYR A 85 2.33 9.49 5.79
N LEU A 86 2.29 10.69 5.19
CA LEU A 86 3.50 11.45 4.88
C LEU A 86 3.86 12.46 5.96
N ILE A 87 2.87 13.17 6.52
CA ILE A 87 3.08 14.24 7.51
C ILE A 87 3.16 13.65 8.93
N ASP A 88 2.05 13.06 9.39
CA ASP A 88 1.91 12.55 10.75
C ASP A 88 2.61 11.21 10.93
N LYS A 89 2.89 10.51 9.82
CA LYS A 89 3.51 9.17 9.77
C LYS A 89 2.84 8.19 10.72
N THR A 90 1.51 8.25 10.79
CA THR A 90 0.71 7.45 11.72
C THR A 90 0.86 5.97 11.39
N GLY A 91 1.54 5.23 12.26
CA GLY A 91 1.61 3.77 12.18
C GLY A 91 0.34 3.11 12.73
N SER A 92 0.14 1.83 12.38
CA SER A 92 -0.87 0.99 13.03
C SER A 92 -0.43 0.64 14.45
N GLU A 93 -1.34 0.67 15.42
CA GLU A 93 -1.10 0.08 16.75
C GLU A 93 -1.23 -1.45 16.74
N ILE A 94 -1.87 -1.99 15.71
CA ILE A 94 -2.17 -3.40 15.55
C ILE A 94 -1.11 -4.04 14.66
N PHE A 95 -0.59 -5.16 15.10
CA PHE A 95 0.21 -6.11 14.33
C PHE A 95 -0.64 -7.35 14.06
N ILE A 96 -0.83 -7.69 12.79
CA ILE A 96 -1.74 -8.75 12.38
C ILE A 96 -0.97 -10.05 12.18
N TRP A 97 -1.35 -11.07 12.93
CA TRP A 97 -0.92 -12.45 12.72
C TRP A 97 -2.05 -13.26 12.10
N SER A 98 -1.69 -14.13 11.16
CA SER A 98 -2.61 -15.08 10.54
C SER A 98 -1.86 -16.34 10.15
N PHE A 99 -2.59 -17.43 9.90
CA PHE A 99 -2.02 -18.69 9.44
C PHE A 99 -1.23 -18.58 8.13
N SER A 100 -1.42 -17.53 7.32
CA SER A 100 -0.68 -17.34 6.07
C SER A 100 0.69 -16.67 6.27
N ASN A 101 0.82 -15.76 7.25
CA ASN A 101 2.01 -14.93 7.38
C ASN A 101 3.10 -15.49 8.30
N HIS A 102 2.78 -16.47 9.15
CA HIS A 102 3.73 -17.23 9.98
C HIS A 102 4.75 -16.38 10.76
N TYR A 103 4.38 -15.17 11.17
CA TYR A 103 5.30 -14.33 11.93
C TYR A 103 5.62 -14.97 13.28
N THR A 104 6.91 -14.97 13.62
CA THR A 104 7.45 -15.45 14.91
C THR A 104 7.89 -14.30 15.82
N HIS A 105 7.70 -13.06 15.38
CA HIS A 105 8.11 -11.86 16.08
C HIS A 105 7.04 -10.77 15.96
N ILE A 106 6.95 -9.92 16.98
CA ILE A 106 6.06 -8.76 17.02
C ILE A 106 6.83 -7.52 17.46
N PRO A 107 6.64 -6.36 16.81
CA PRO A 107 7.24 -5.11 17.28
C PRO A 107 6.74 -4.72 18.68
N LYS A 108 7.65 -4.30 19.57
CA LYS A 108 7.31 -3.81 20.92
C LYS A 108 6.23 -2.72 20.89
N GLY A 109 5.29 -2.80 21.84
CA GLY A 109 4.24 -1.80 22.04
C GLY A 109 3.05 -1.91 21.07
N LYS A 110 2.93 -3.01 20.34
CA LYS A 110 1.77 -3.30 19.47
C LYS A 110 0.74 -4.17 20.18
N ILE A 111 -0.48 -4.17 19.64
CA ILE A 111 -1.52 -5.16 19.91
C ILE A 111 -1.36 -6.28 18.91
N LEU A 112 -1.38 -7.54 19.36
CA LEU A 112 -1.38 -8.69 18.46
C LEU A 112 -2.81 -9.00 18.07
N ARG A 113 -3.18 -8.71 16.81
CA ARG A 113 -4.45 -9.17 16.25
C ARG A 113 -4.26 -10.52 15.60
N VAL A 114 -4.84 -11.54 16.20
CA VAL A 114 -4.87 -12.89 15.65
C VAL A 114 -6.09 -13.00 14.73
N GLN A 115 -5.88 -13.40 13.48
CA GLN A 115 -6.94 -13.59 12.48
C GLN A 115 -7.10 -15.06 12.09
N CYS A 116 -8.35 -15.47 11.95
CA CYS A 116 -8.77 -16.79 11.47
C CYS A 116 -10.00 -16.66 10.56
N LEU A 117 -10.34 -17.73 9.83
CA LEU A 117 -11.47 -17.72 8.89
C LEU A 117 -12.79 -18.12 9.56
N THR A 118 -12.74 -18.70 10.76
CA THR A 118 -13.91 -19.22 11.48
C THR A 118 -13.95 -18.71 12.92
N ALA A 119 -15.13 -18.76 13.53
CA ALA A 119 -15.32 -18.41 14.93
C ALA A 119 -14.49 -19.32 15.84
N ALA A 120 -13.83 -18.71 16.82
CA ALA A 120 -12.92 -19.41 17.71
C ALA A 120 -12.80 -18.69 19.05
N THR A 121 -12.38 -19.43 20.08
CA THR A 121 -11.84 -18.85 21.31
C THR A 121 -10.33 -18.94 21.26
N VAL A 122 -9.64 -17.80 21.35
CA VAL A 122 -8.18 -17.76 21.43
C VAL A 122 -7.77 -17.86 22.89
N LYS A 123 -7.10 -18.96 23.24
CA LYS A 123 -6.46 -19.15 24.54
C LYS A 123 -5.02 -18.67 24.44
N TRP A 124 -4.58 -17.79 25.34
CA TRP A 124 -3.26 -17.17 25.25
C TRP A 124 -2.64 -16.88 26.62
N SER A 125 -1.31 -16.74 26.61
CA SER A 125 -0.49 -16.51 27.80
C SER A 125 0.75 -15.70 27.43
N THR A 126 1.25 -14.93 28.40
CA THR A 126 2.50 -14.16 28.31
C THR A 126 3.54 -14.60 29.35
N ASP A 127 3.27 -15.67 30.08
CA ASP A 127 4.02 -16.15 31.24
C ASP A 127 4.22 -17.68 31.20
N GLU A 128 4.48 -18.19 29.99
CA GLU A 128 4.72 -19.63 29.74
C GLU A 128 3.58 -20.55 30.23
N TRP A 129 2.34 -20.07 30.12
CA TRP A 129 1.11 -20.75 30.57
C TRP A 129 0.96 -20.87 32.09
N ALA A 130 1.68 -20.07 32.89
CA ALA A 130 1.40 -19.93 34.32
C ALA A 130 0.02 -19.30 34.55
N THR A 131 -0.39 -18.37 33.70
CA THR A 131 -1.75 -17.87 33.57
C THR A 131 -2.25 -18.03 32.14
N SER A 132 -3.56 -18.28 31.99
CA SER A 132 -4.22 -18.37 30.69
C SER A 132 -5.36 -17.38 30.61
N ASN A 133 -5.43 -16.67 29.50
CA ASN A 133 -6.51 -15.77 29.16
C ASN A 133 -7.28 -16.36 27.97
N GLU A 134 -8.57 -16.08 27.88
CA GLU A 134 -9.40 -16.52 26.76
C GLU A 134 -10.10 -15.31 26.15
N LEU A 135 -10.17 -15.28 24.81
CA LEU A 135 -10.88 -14.23 24.09
C LEU A 135 -11.61 -14.82 22.89
N GLU A 136 -12.93 -14.63 22.83
CA GLU A 136 -13.72 -15.00 21.66
C GLU A 136 -13.41 -14.08 20.48
N THR A 137 -13.36 -14.67 19.28
CA THR A 137 -13.12 -13.90 18.07
C THR A 137 -14.35 -13.10 17.65
N SER A 138 -14.11 -11.86 17.23
CA SER A 138 -15.12 -10.97 16.66
C SER A 138 -15.22 -11.18 15.16
N ASP A 139 -16.46 -11.33 14.66
CA ASP A 139 -16.76 -11.49 13.24
C ASP A 139 -16.75 -10.13 12.52
N THR A 140 -15.94 -10.02 11.47
CA THR A 140 -15.87 -8.81 10.62
C THR A 140 -16.98 -8.72 9.58
N LYS A 141 -17.83 -9.75 9.44
CA LYS A 141 -18.89 -9.91 8.43
C LYS A 141 -18.40 -10.01 6.99
N ILE A 142 -17.10 -10.17 6.79
CA ILE A 142 -16.46 -10.35 5.46
C ILE A 142 -15.62 -11.64 5.39
N GLY A 143 -15.96 -12.65 6.20
CA GLY A 143 -15.30 -13.97 6.18
C GLY A 143 -13.99 -14.04 6.96
N VAL A 144 -13.76 -13.09 7.88
CA VAL A 144 -12.60 -13.09 8.78
C VAL A 144 -13.06 -12.84 10.21
N HIS A 145 -12.51 -13.62 11.13
CA HIS A 145 -12.65 -13.47 12.56
C HIS A 145 -11.34 -12.95 13.15
N TYR A 146 -11.41 -12.16 14.23
CA TYR A 146 -10.21 -11.67 14.89
C TYR A 146 -10.32 -11.59 16.42
N ALA A 147 -9.19 -11.71 17.09
CA ALA A 147 -9.02 -11.45 18.53
C ALA A 147 -7.82 -10.53 18.76
N ASP A 148 -7.99 -9.51 19.59
CA ASP A 148 -6.94 -8.53 19.91
C ASP A 148 -6.31 -8.86 21.26
N LEU A 149 -5.10 -9.39 21.24
CA LEU A 149 -4.34 -9.77 22.43
C LEU A 149 -3.47 -8.59 22.89
N SER A 150 -3.63 -8.20 24.16
CA SER A 150 -2.86 -7.10 24.72
C SER A 150 -1.44 -7.55 25.04
N CYS A 151 -0.48 -7.07 24.26
CA CYS A 151 0.96 -7.29 24.47
C CYS A 151 1.75 -5.98 24.51
N LYS A 152 1.08 -4.84 24.75
CA LYS A 152 1.71 -3.51 24.74
C LYS A 152 2.77 -3.35 25.84
N GLU A 153 2.56 -4.01 26.97
CA GLU A 153 3.43 -3.92 28.15
C GLU A 153 4.60 -4.91 28.11
N LEU A 154 4.61 -5.84 27.16
CA LEU A 154 5.70 -6.81 27.05
C LEU A 154 6.98 -6.14 26.54
N ASP A 155 8.10 -6.49 27.18
CA ASP A 155 9.45 -6.05 26.83
C ASP A 155 10.14 -7.04 25.89
N HIS A 156 11.27 -6.62 25.34
CA HIS A 156 12.14 -7.41 24.48
C HIS A 156 12.39 -8.81 25.02
N GLU A 157 12.41 -9.79 24.12
CA GLU A 157 12.60 -11.23 24.41
C GLU A 157 11.48 -11.90 25.22
N GLN A 158 10.52 -11.15 25.76
CA GLN A 158 9.30 -11.75 26.27
C GLN A 158 8.50 -12.37 25.12
N LYS A 159 7.65 -13.33 25.48
CA LYS A 159 6.93 -14.16 24.52
C LYS A 159 5.44 -14.07 24.76
N ILE A 160 4.69 -14.16 23.67
CA ILE A 160 3.26 -14.39 23.70
C ILE A 160 2.99 -15.73 23.03
N SER A 161 2.31 -16.61 23.76
CA SER A 161 1.88 -17.92 23.28
C SER A 161 0.37 -17.95 23.14
N PHE A 162 -0.14 -18.57 22.09
CA PHE A 162 -1.57 -18.76 21.90
C PHE A 162 -1.92 -20.04 21.14
N THR A 163 -3.16 -20.49 21.31
CA THR A 163 -3.79 -21.59 20.59
C THR A 163 -5.28 -21.28 20.40
N PHE A 164 -5.99 -22.11 19.64
CA PHE A 164 -7.39 -21.91 19.28
C PHE A 164 -8.26 -23.03 19.79
N PHE A 165 -9.48 -22.69 20.19
CA PHE A 165 -10.60 -23.62 20.27
C PHE A 165 -11.59 -23.25 19.16
N TRP A 166 -11.78 -24.13 18.19
CA TRP A 166 -12.58 -23.91 17.00
C TRP A 166 -14.07 -24.18 17.30
N HIS A 167 -14.94 -23.19 17.10
CA HIS A 167 -16.35 -23.30 17.48
C HIS A 167 -17.17 -24.19 16.53
N ASP A 168 -16.77 -24.27 15.26
CA ASP A 168 -17.43 -25.05 14.22
C ASP A 168 -17.21 -26.56 14.39
N SER A 169 -15.98 -26.97 14.69
CA SER A 169 -15.61 -28.37 14.93
C SER A 169 -15.72 -28.79 16.39
N GLY A 170 -15.72 -27.82 17.33
CA GLY A 170 -15.65 -28.09 18.77
C GLY A 170 -14.32 -28.68 19.21
N THR A 171 -13.23 -28.46 18.45
CA THR A 171 -11.91 -29.04 18.71
C THR A 171 -10.89 -28.00 19.13
N GLU A 172 -9.95 -28.40 19.98
CA GLU A 172 -8.75 -27.60 20.24
C GLU A 172 -7.73 -27.75 19.10
N GLU A 173 -7.02 -26.66 18.82
CA GLU A 173 -5.89 -26.65 17.91
C GLU A 173 -4.71 -27.40 18.53
N ASN A 174 -4.17 -28.36 17.78
CA ASN A 174 -3.09 -29.23 18.26
C ASN A 174 -1.73 -28.53 18.31
N LYS A 175 -1.65 -27.29 17.82
CA LYS A 175 -0.44 -26.50 17.74
C LYS A 175 -0.53 -25.25 18.62
N LYS A 176 0.52 -25.02 19.39
CA LYS A 176 0.76 -23.73 20.06
C LYS A 176 1.61 -22.85 19.16
N TYR A 177 1.23 -21.58 19.06
CA TYR A 177 1.97 -20.55 18.34
C TYR A 177 2.67 -19.65 19.35
N GLU A 178 3.89 -19.24 19.05
CA GLU A 178 4.71 -18.41 19.91
C GLU A 178 5.33 -17.28 19.09
N LEU A 179 5.21 -16.05 19.60
CA LEU A 179 5.86 -14.86 19.03
C LEU A 179 6.72 -14.19 20.11
N THR A 180 7.90 -13.72 19.70
CA THR A 180 8.83 -12.99 20.56
C THR A 180 8.74 -11.48 20.33
N ILE A 181 8.79 -10.69 21.40
CA ILE A 181 8.82 -9.23 21.30
C ILE A 181 10.18 -8.76 20.76
N GLU A 182 10.17 -8.05 19.64
CA GLU A 182 11.36 -7.41 19.07
C GLU A 182 11.82 -6.23 19.95
N LYS A 183 13.11 -5.85 19.83
CA LYS A 183 13.58 -4.58 20.42
C LYS A 183 12.74 -3.44 19.89
N SER A 184 12.44 -2.48 20.76
CA SER A 184 11.88 -1.21 20.30
C SER A 184 12.81 -0.64 19.23
N LYS A 185 12.31 -0.55 18.00
CA LYS A 185 12.92 0.31 16.99
C LYS A 185 12.65 1.72 17.48
N ILE A 186 13.57 2.27 18.27
CA ILE A 186 13.63 3.70 18.49
C ILE A 186 13.65 4.29 17.09
N ILE A 187 12.53 4.87 16.66
CA ILE A 187 12.52 5.74 15.49
C ILE A 187 13.39 6.89 15.93
N GLN A 188 14.70 6.80 15.68
CA GLN A 188 15.57 7.95 15.83
C GLN A 188 14.92 9.02 14.98
N LYS A 189 14.42 10.08 15.62
CA LYS A 189 14.15 11.38 14.98
C LYS A 189 15.49 11.91 14.50
N GLN A 190 16.13 11.23 13.56
CA GLN A 190 17.20 11.83 12.80
C GLN A 190 16.53 12.93 11.98
N LYS A 191 16.82 14.19 12.35
CA LYS A 191 16.85 15.30 11.41
C LYS A 191 17.81 14.91 10.28
N ARG A 192 17.36 14.06 9.35
CA ARG A 192 18.02 13.93 8.05
C ARG A 192 17.74 15.22 7.31
N LYS A 193 18.65 16.20 7.42
CA LYS A 193 18.89 17.12 6.32
C LYS A 193 19.31 16.22 5.14
N LYS A 194 18.34 15.81 4.31
CA LYS A 194 18.67 15.23 3.02
C LYS A 194 19.11 16.38 2.12
N ALA A 195 20.42 16.55 1.94
CA ALA A 195 20.90 17.05 0.67
C ALA A 195 20.42 16.04 -0.38
N ALA A 196 19.63 16.51 -1.35
CA ALA A 196 19.16 15.67 -2.45
C ALA A 196 20.40 15.18 -3.22
N LYS A 197 20.68 13.87 -3.16
CA LYS A 197 21.54 13.25 -4.17
C LYS A 197 20.74 13.17 -5.47
N PRO A 198 21.34 13.49 -6.63
CA PRO A 198 20.67 13.31 -7.91
C PRO A 198 20.28 11.83 -8.03
N ILE A 199 19.00 11.62 -8.32
CA ILE A 199 18.45 10.31 -8.64
C ILE A 199 19.00 9.95 -10.02
N ASP A 200 19.73 8.84 -10.09
CA ASP A 200 20.12 8.21 -11.34
C ASP A 200 18.83 7.77 -12.08
N LYS A 201 18.59 8.38 -13.24
CA LYS A 201 17.35 8.27 -14.01
C LYS A 201 17.18 6.91 -14.70
N ASP A 202 18.20 6.05 -14.69
CA ASP A 202 18.22 4.77 -15.42
C ASP A 202 17.97 3.51 -14.55
N ALA A 203 17.74 3.67 -13.24
CA ALA A 203 17.56 2.51 -12.35
C ALA A 203 16.10 1.99 -12.27
N THR A 204 15.17 2.53 -13.07
CA THR A 204 13.83 1.98 -13.17
C THR A 204 13.87 0.76 -14.09
N LYS A 205 14.18 -0.42 -13.53
CA LYS A 205 13.99 -1.68 -14.26
C LYS A 205 12.50 -1.83 -14.60
N ILE A 206 12.13 -1.45 -15.82
CA ILE A 206 10.86 -1.80 -16.42
C ILE A 206 10.90 -3.33 -16.59
N PHE A 207 10.09 -4.03 -15.81
CA PHE A 207 9.94 -5.47 -15.92
C PHE A 207 9.05 -5.74 -17.14
N LEU A 208 9.65 -6.08 -18.27
CA LEU A 208 8.91 -6.57 -19.44
C LEU A 208 8.53 -8.04 -19.17
N PRO A 209 7.24 -8.41 -19.23
CA PRO A 209 6.84 -9.82 -19.13
C PRO A 209 7.37 -10.62 -20.32
N SER A 210 7.72 -11.88 -20.03
CA SER A 210 8.27 -12.88 -20.96
C SER A 210 7.33 -13.22 -22.10
#